data_AF-A0A1I2K644-F1
#
_entry.id   AF-A0A1I2K644-F1
#
_cell.length_a   1.000
_cell.length_b   1.000
_cell.length_c   1.000
_cell.angle_alpha   90.00
_cell.angle_beta   90.00
_cell.angle_gamma   90.00
#
_symmetry.space_group_name_H-M   'P 1'
#
loop_
_entity.id
_entity.type
_entity.pdbx_description
1 polymer ?
#
loop_
_entity_poly.entity_id
_entity_poly.type
_entity_poly.pdbx_seq_one_letter_code
_entity_poly.pdbx_strand_id
1 'polypeptide(L)'
;MHATVGDRIIVQAEVTDRPNRLGTVREVLGTEVAEHYRVDWDDGHESLLYPGPDTRVLPRQRAGEELPTKAPEEMAGPVRPDDPVERIMGAPVANVDAHDSLRVTAVSLADAAVGALVVMDRGSPLGMISERDVVHALAADSDPDEVQAHNLVGATTVWASPTDSILRVAALMRDGEVRHIPLRREDTVVGVVSIRDVLRVLVDYAGGPHRFG
;
A
#
# COMPACT_ATOMS: atom_id res chain seq x y z
N MET A 1 -5.53 -7.52 -6.72
CA MET A 1 -6.43 -8.22 -5.77
C MET A 1 -7.80 -8.19 -6.42
N HIS A 2 -8.40 -9.35 -6.67
CA HIS A 2 -9.70 -9.47 -7.32
C HIS A 2 -10.72 -9.97 -6.30
N ALA A 3 -11.82 -9.23 -6.12
CA ALA A 3 -12.97 -9.64 -5.34
C ALA A 3 -14.19 -9.67 -6.24
N THR A 4 -15.11 -10.57 -5.92
CA THR A 4 -16.40 -10.72 -6.58
C THR A 4 -17.53 -10.26 -5.64
N VAL A 5 -18.68 -9.91 -6.21
CA VAL A 5 -19.87 -9.58 -5.42
C VAL A 5 -20.20 -10.76 -4.48
N GLY A 6 -20.27 -10.47 -3.18
CA GLY A 6 -20.50 -11.44 -2.11
C GLY A 6 -19.23 -11.93 -1.40
N ASP A 7 -18.03 -11.51 -1.82
CA ASP A 7 -16.80 -11.77 -1.08
C ASP A 7 -16.72 -10.92 0.19
N ARG A 8 -16.02 -11.43 1.21
CA ARG A 8 -15.79 -10.73 2.48
C ARG A 8 -14.50 -9.95 2.40
N ILE A 9 -14.51 -8.71 2.87
CA ILE A 9 -13.30 -7.88 2.96
C ILE A 9 -12.96 -7.63 4.42
N ILE A 10 -11.67 -7.80 4.72
CA ILE A 10 -11.06 -7.41 5.99
C ILE A 10 -10.10 -6.26 5.70
N VAL A 11 -10.28 -5.15 6.40
CA VAL A 11 -9.28 -4.09 6.51
C VAL A 11 -8.67 -4.18 7.91
N GLN A 12 -7.39 -4.54 7.98
CA GLN A 12 -6.67 -4.61 9.25
C GLN A 12 -6.40 -3.18 9.75
N ALA A 13 -6.74 -2.89 11.00
CA ALA A 13 -6.46 -1.57 11.57
C ALA A 13 -4.98 -1.49 12.00
N GLU A 14 -4.28 -0.43 11.59
CA GLU A 14 -2.86 -0.20 11.92
C GLU A 14 -2.59 0.22 13.38
N VAL A 15 -3.63 0.42 14.19
CA VAL A 15 -3.50 0.77 15.62
C VAL A 15 -4.10 -0.36 16.47
N THR A 16 -3.35 -0.83 17.47
CA THR A 16 -3.69 -1.93 18.41
C THR A 16 -5.04 -1.81 19.14
N ASP A 17 -5.74 -0.68 19.01
CA ASP A 17 -6.98 -0.36 19.73
C ASP A 17 -8.18 -0.07 18.82
N ARG A 18 -8.08 -0.30 17.49
CA ARG A 18 -9.24 -0.29 16.59
C ARG A 18 -9.59 -1.69 16.12
N PRO A 19 -10.87 -2.11 16.16
CA PRO A 19 -11.27 -3.41 15.65
C PRO A 19 -11.09 -3.46 14.12
N ASN A 20 -10.68 -4.63 13.61
CA ASN A 20 -10.68 -4.90 12.17
C ASN A 20 -12.04 -4.56 11.58
N ARG A 21 -12.05 -3.86 10.45
CA ARG A 21 -13.30 -3.56 9.75
C ARG A 21 -13.59 -4.69 8.78
N LEU A 22 -14.76 -5.29 8.96
CA LEU A 22 -15.26 -6.39 8.15
C LEU A 22 -16.43 -5.89 7.31
N GLY A 23 -16.43 -6.22 6.03
CA GLY A 23 -17.52 -5.86 5.13
C GLY A 23 -17.71 -6.86 4.00
N THR A 24 -18.78 -6.69 3.23
CA THR A 24 -19.14 -7.57 2.11
C THR A 24 -19.16 -6.77 0.82
N VAL A 25 -18.51 -7.28 -0.23
CA VAL A 25 -18.52 -6.64 -1.55
C VAL A 25 -19.93 -6.70 -2.11
N ARG A 26 -20.55 -5.54 -2.26
CA ARG A 26 -21.86 -5.38 -2.87
C ARG A 26 -21.76 -5.21 -4.39
N GLU A 27 -20.73 -4.49 -4.83
CA GLU A 27 -20.50 -4.17 -6.24
C GLU A 27 -19.00 -4.12 -6.51
N VAL A 28 -18.58 -4.70 -7.64
CA VAL A 28 -17.21 -4.56 -8.17
C VAL A 28 -17.24 -3.42 -9.17
N LEU A 29 -16.43 -2.40 -8.93
CA LEU A 29 -16.36 -1.16 -9.70
C LEU A 29 -14.95 -1.01 -10.28
N GLY A 30 -14.83 -0.27 -11.38
CA GLY A 30 -13.56 -0.03 -12.05
C GLY A 30 -13.26 -1.00 -13.20
N THR A 31 -11.97 -1.11 -13.54
CA THR A 31 -11.47 -1.93 -14.66
C THR A 31 -10.58 -3.05 -14.12
N GLU A 32 -10.25 -4.07 -14.91
CA GLU A 32 -9.41 -5.22 -14.46
C GLU A 32 -8.07 -4.82 -13.82
N VAL A 33 -7.57 -3.62 -14.13
CA VAL A 33 -6.30 -3.08 -13.64
C VAL A 33 -6.44 -2.18 -12.40
N ALA A 34 -7.66 -1.73 -12.07
CA ALA A 34 -7.93 -0.79 -10.99
C ALA A 34 -9.33 -1.06 -10.37
N GLU A 35 -9.53 -2.29 -9.91
CA GLU A 35 -10.77 -2.68 -9.24
C GLU A 35 -10.88 -2.02 -7.87
N HIS A 36 -12.03 -1.42 -7.62
CA HIS A 36 -12.45 -0.92 -6.31
C HIS A 36 -13.85 -1.45 -6.01
N TYR A 37 -14.22 -1.49 -4.74
CA TYR A 37 -15.40 -2.22 -4.31
C TYR A 37 -16.36 -1.29 -3.58
N ARG A 38 -17.65 -1.41 -3.87
CA ARG A 38 -18.68 -0.91 -2.95
C ARG A 38 -18.85 -1.98 -1.87
N VAL A 39 -18.61 -1.61 -0.62
CA VAL A 39 -18.60 -2.53 0.52
C VAL A 39 -19.68 -2.14 1.52
N ASP A 40 -20.54 -3.09 1.87
CA ASP A 40 -21.45 -3.01 3.01
C ASP A 40 -20.69 -3.50 4.26
N TRP A 41 -20.40 -2.60 5.19
CA TRP A 41 -19.67 -2.90 6.41
C TRP A 41 -20.57 -3.54 7.48
N ASP A 42 -20.01 -4.41 8.31
CA ASP A 42 -20.73 -5.06 9.41
C ASP A 42 -21.18 -4.06 10.50
N ASP A 43 -20.59 -2.86 10.51
CA ASP A 43 -21.00 -1.73 11.35
C ASP A 43 -22.26 -1.00 10.82
N GLY A 44 -22.78 -1.43 9.66
CA GLY A 44 -23.99 -0.90 9.02
C GLY A 44 -23.74 0.26 8.05
N HIS A 45 -22.50 0.70 7.87
CA HIS A 45 -22.16 1.75 6.91
C HIS A 45 -21.83 1.18 5.52
N GLU A 46 -21.98 2.00 4.48
CA GLU A 46 -21.56 1.69 3.12
C GLU A 46 -20.40 2.61 2.72
N SER A 47 -19.36 2.08 2.09
CA SER A 47 -18.32 2.92 1.47
C SER A 47 -17.74 2.32 0.19
N LEU A 48 -17.06 3.17 -0.58
CA LEU A 48 -16.12 2.71 -1.60
C LEU A 48 -14.82 2.29 -0.92
N LEU A 49 -14.23 1.19 -1.37
CA LEU A 49 -12.98 0.65 -0.89
C LEU A 49 -12.01 0.46 -2.05
N TYR A 50 -10.84 1.07 -1.91
CA TYR A 50 -9.69 0.86 -2.78
C TYR A 50 -8.74 -0.08 -2.05
N PRO A 51 -8.53 -1.31 -2.54
CA PRO A 51 -7.75 -2.29 -1.80
C PRO A 51 -6.29 -1.83 -1.65
N GLY A 52 -5.84 -1.74 -0.38
CA GLY A 52 -4.45 -1.52 0.00
C GLY A 52 -3.77 -2.83 0.45
N PRO A 53 -2.48 -2.79 0.85
CA PRO A 53 -1.72 -3.97 1.29
C PRO A 53 -2.33 -4.67 2.52
N ASP A 54 -3.05 -3.93 3.37
CA ASP A 54 -3.74 -4.46 4.55
C ASP A 54 -5.18 -4.89 4.27
N THR A 55 -5.61 -4.79 3.01
CA THR A 55 -6.91 -5.33 2.57
C THR A 55 -6.74 -6.80 2.27
N ARG A 56 -7.60 -7.64 2.87
CA ARG A 56 -7.71 -9.06 2.55
C ARG A 56 -9.11 -9.36 2.05
N VAL A 57 -9.19 -9.98 0.88
CA VAL A 57 -10.42 -10.51 0.30
C VAL A 57 -10.47 -11.97 0.69
N LEU A 58 -11.53 -12.33 1.39
CA LEU A 58 -11.90 -13.70 1.67
C LEU A 58 -12.98 -14.08 0.66
N PRO A 59 -12.66 -14.96 -0.30
CA PRO A 59 -13.63 -15.46 -1.25
C PRO A 59 -14.85 -15.99 -0.51
N ARG A 60 -16.03 -15.73 -1.06
CA ARG A 60 -17.28 -16.31 -0.58
C ARG A 60 -17.08 -17.82 -0.54
N GLN A 61 -17.04 -18.42 0.65
CA GLN A 61 -16.85 -19.87 0.78
C GLN A 61 -17.92 -20.60 -0.06
N ARG A 62 -17.52 -21.07 -1.23
CA ARG A 62 -18.16 -22.20 -1.90
C ARG A 62 -17.48 -23.44 -1.34
N ALA A 63 -18.28 -24.36 -0.82
CA ALA A 63 -17.78 -25.64 -0.36
C ALA A 63 -17.02 -26.33 -1.51
N GLY A 64 -15.70 -26.49 -1.35
CA GLY A 64 -14.96 -27.54 -2.06
C GLY A 64 -13.95 -27.17 -3.16
N GLU A 65 -13.52 -25.92 -3.35
CA GLU A 65 -12.45 -25.61 -4.32
C GLU A 65 -11.23 -24.94 -3.66
N GLU A 66 -10.13 -25.71 -3.57
CA GLU A 66 -8.81 -25.22 -3.21
C GLU A 66 -8.31 -24.22 -4.26
N LEU A 67 -8.10 -22.98 -3.82
CA LEU A 67 -7.36 -21.97 -4.57
C LEU A 67 -5.92 -22.46 -4.82
N PRO A 68 -5.28 -22.09 -5.94
CA PRO A 68 -3.86 -22.35 -6.14
C PRO A 68 -3.09 -21.77 -4.95
N THR A 69 -2.57 -22.68 -4.13
CA THR A 69 -1.75 -22.39 -2.97
C THR A 69 -0.61 -21.50 -3.45
N LYS A 70 -0.40 -20.35 -2.80
CA LYS A 70 0.90 -19.65 -2.83
C LYS A 70 1.98 -20.75 -2.79
N ALA A 71 2.96 -20.74 -3.69
CA ALA A 71 4.15 -21.57 -3.50
C ALA A 71 4.57 -21.40 -2.03
N PRO A 72 4.77 -22.48 -1.27
CA PRO A 72 4.62 -22.42 0.18
C PRO A 72 5.52 -21.31 0.73
N GLU A 73 4.95 -20.37 1.49
CA GLU A 73 5.73 -19.44 2.32
C GLU A 73 6.71 -20.22 3.22
N GLU A 74 6.48 -21.52 3.44
CA GLU A 74 7.32 -22.49 4.13
C GLU A 74 8.56 -22.99 3.35
N MET A 75 8.69 -22.75 2.04
CA MET A 75 9.83 -23.24 1.23
C MET A 75 10.92 -22.19 0.94
N ALA A 76 10.63 -20.90 1.14
CA ALA A 76 11.62 -19.85 1.01
C ALA A 76 12.26 -19.62 2.38
N GLY A 77 13.56 -19.94 2.51
CA GLY A 77 14.31 -19.67 3.74
C GLY A 77 14.19 -18.21 4.21
N PRO A 78 14.66 -17.90 5.44
CA PRO A 78 14.52 -16.57 6.03
C PRO A 78 14.99 -15.51 5.05
N VAL A 79 14.20 -14.43 4.91
CA VAL A 79 14.55 -13.30 4.04
C VAL A 79 15.86 -12.69 4.53
N ARG A 80 16.79 -12.48 3.60
CA ARG A 80 18.12 -11.92 3.86
C ARG A 80 18.24 -10.53 3.26
N PRO A 81 19.15 -9.68 3.79
CA PRO A 81 19.38 -8.34 3.24
C PRO A 81 19.77 -8.31 1.75
N ASP A 82 20.41 -9.37 1.24
CA ASP A 82 20.83 -9.47 -0.16
C ASP A 82 19.72 -10.01 -1.08
N ASP A 83 18.59 -10.47 -0.54
CA ASP A 83 17.49 -10.97 -1.35
C ASP A 83 16.78 -9.84 -2.11
N PRO A 84 16.08 -10.17 -3.22
CA PRO A 84 15.22 -9.23 -3.94
C PRO A 84 14.17 -8.57 -3.04
N VAL A 85 14.00 -7.26 -3.17
CA VAL A 85 13.07 -6.46 -2.37
C VAL A 85 11.60 -6.81 -2.61
N GLU A 86 11.26 -7.39 -3.76
CA GLU A 86 9.90 -7.90 -4.02
C GLU A 86 9.44 -8.97 -3.03
N ARG A 87 10.36 -9.63 -2.31
CA ARG A 87 10.01 -10.58 -1.24
C ARG A 87 9.32 -9.91 -0.04
N ILE A 88 9.44 -8.59 0.11
CA ILE A 88 8.93 -7.84 1.26
C ILE A 88 8.05 -6.65 0.86
N MET A 89 7.72 -6.50 -0.42
CA MET A 89 6.90 -5.39 -0.90
C MET A 89 5.43 -5.56 -0.49
N GLY A 90 4.75 -4.45 -0.25
CA GLY A 90 3.30 -4.39 -0.17
C GLY A 90 2.67 -4.34 -1.57
N ALA A 91 1.67 -5.18 -1.80
CA ALA A 91 0.81 -5.15 -2.98
C ALA A 91 -0.61 -5.61 -2.60
N PRO A 92 -1.69 -5.01 -3.16
CA PRO A 92 -1.72 -3.96 -4.19
C PRO A 92 -1.25 -2.58 -3.69
N VAL A 93 -0.88 -1.71 -4.63
CA VAL A 93 -0.36 -0.38 -4.34
C VAL A 93 -1.51 0.62 -4.17
N ALA A 94 -1.63 1.19 -2.97
CA ALA A 94 -2.56 2.27 -2.71
C ALA A 94 -2.19 3.51 -3.54
N ASN A 95 -3.18 4.11 -4.18
CA ASN A 95 -2.97 5.19 -5.15
C ASN A 95 -4.12 6.22 -5.12
N VAL A 96 -3.85 7.38 -5.70
CA VAL A 96 -4.81 8.47 -5.96
C VAL A 96 -4.63 9.00 -7.38
N ASP A 97 -5.67 9.63 -7.93
CA ASP A 97 -5.56 10.33 -9.21
C ASP A 97 -4.79 11.64 -9.03
N ALA A 98 -4.02 12.03 -10.04
CA ALA A 98 -3.26 13.27 -10.10
C ALA A 98 -4.10 14.54 -9.84
N HIS A 99 -5.40 14.48 -10.08
CA HIS A 99 -6.34 15.59 -9.95
C HIS A 99 -7.16 15.53 -8.67
N ASP A 100 -7.01 14.47 -7.87
CA ASP A 100 -7.61 14.40 -6.54
C ASP A 100 -7.08 15.51 -5.65
N SER A 101 -7.93 16.06 -4.78
CA SER A 101 -7.52 17.13 -3.89
C SER A 101 -6.60 16.62 -2.77
N LEU A 102 -5.91 17.54 -2.10
CA LEU A 102 -5.12 17.27 -0.90
C LEU A 102 -6.00 16.63 0.19
N ARG A 103 -7.26 17.06 0.34
CA ARG A 103 -8.22 16.44 1.27
C ARG A 103 -8.47 14.97 0.92
N VAL A 104 -8.76 14.67 -0.35
CA VAL A 104 -8.95 13.29 -0.81
C VAL A 104 -7.68 12.47 -0.56
N THR A 105 -6.51 13.02 -0.89
CA THR A 105 -5.21 12.38 -0.64
C THR A 105 -5.01 12.02 0.84
N ALA A 106 -5.32 12.94 1.75
CA ALA A 106 -5.22 12.71 3.19
C ALA A 106 -6.21 11.64 3.68
N VAL A 107 -7.44 11.65 3.19
CA VAL A 107 -8.45 10.62 3.49
C VAL A 107 -7.98 9.26 2.97
N SER A 108 -7.46 9.19 1.74
CA SER A 108 -6.95 7.95 1.14
C SER A 108 -5.77 7.37 1.92
N LEU A 109 -4.83 8.20 2.43
CA LEU A 109 -3.76 7.74 3.32
C LEU A 109 -4.32 7.11 4.60
N ALA A 110 -5.31 7.77 5.22
CA ALA A 110 -5.92 7.32 6.47
C ALA A 110 -6.76 6.05 6.30
N ASP A 111 -7.58 5.99 5.25
CA ASP A 111 -8.47 4.86 4.96
C ASP A 111 -7.71 3.61 4.54
N ALA A 112 -6.65 3.79 3.75
CA ALA A 112 -5.77 2.68 3.36
C ALA A 112 -4.80 2.28 4.48
N ALA A 113 -4.66 3.11 5.52
CA ALA A 113 -3.70 2.94 6.60
C ALA A 113 -2.27 2.74 6.05
N VAL A 114 -1.81 3.70 5.24
CA VAL A 114 -0.49 3.67 4.62
C VAL A 114 0.19 5.03 4.75
N GLY A 115 1.52 5.02 4.86
CA GLY A 115 2.31 6.24 4.97
C GLY A 115 2.62 6.94 3.64
N ALA A 116 2.25 6.34 2.50
CA ALA A 116 2.44 6.90 1.17
C ALA A 116 1.47 6.32 0.14
N LEU A 117 1.19 7.11 -0.88
CA LEU A 117 0.35 6.78 -2.05
C LEU A 117 1.15 7.00 -3.33
N VAL A 118 0.90 6.16 -4.33
CA VAL A 118 1.33 6.43 -5.70
C VAL A 118 0.33 7.37 -6.37
N VAL A 119 0.84 8.38 -7.06
CA VAL A 119 0.01 9.31 -7.84
C VAL A 119 -0.06 8.81 -9.28
N MET A 120 -1.27 8.63 -9.78
CA MET A 120 -1.55 8.13 -11.12
C MET A 120 -2.14 9.25 -11.98
N ASP A 121 -1.67 9.41 -13.22
CA ASP A 121 -2.30 10.26 -14.22
C ASP A 121 -2.61 9.43 -15.45
N ARG A 122 -3.90 9.30 -15.77
CA ARG A 122 -4.38 8.53 -16.94
C ARG A 122 -3.78 7.11 -17.02
N GLY A 123 -3.66 6.45 -15.86
CA GLY A 123 -3.11 5.10 -15.74
C GLY A 123 -1.57 5.01 -15.71
N SER A 124 -0.86 6.14 -15.79
CA SER A 124 0.61 6.19 -15.69
C SER A 124 1.05 6.71 -14.32
N PRO A 125 2.08 6.12 -13.69
CA PRO A 125 2.57 6.61 -12.40
C PRO A 125 3.40 7.89 -12.57
N LEU A 126 2.97 8.97 -11.91
CA LEU A 126 3.72 10.23 -11.86
C LEU A 126 4.80 10.23 -10.78
N GLY A 127 4.51 9.63 -9.63
CA GLY A 127 5.38 9.67 -8.46
C GLY A 127 4.67 9.21 -7.20
N MET A 128 5.11 9.70 -6.04
CA MET A 128 4.48 9.41 -4.76
C MET A 128 4.23 10.67 -3.94
N ILE A 129 3.24 10.55 -3.05
CA ILE A 129 2.95 11.48 -1.97
C ILE A 129 2.97 10.71 -0.67
N SER A 130 3.59 11.28 0.36
CA SER A 130 3.63 10.74 1.71
C SER A 130 2.84 11.62 2.69
N GLU A 131 2.60 11.11 3.89
CA GLU A 131 2.02 11.89 4.99
C GLU A 131 2.79 13.21 5.23
N ARG A 132 4.12 13.18 5.05
CA ARG A 132 4.96 14.38 5.19
C ARG A 132 4.57 15.46 4.20
N ASP A 133 4.30 15.09 2.96
CA ASP A 133 3.96 16.05 1.90
C ASP A 133 2.61 16.72 2.20
N VAL A 134 1.64 15.94 2.72
CA VAL A 134 0.36 16.47 3.20
C VAL A 134 0.56 17.46 4.35
N VAL A 135 1.36 17.09 5.36
CA VAL A 135 1.67 17.97 6.50
C VAL A 135 2.37 19.25 6.03
N HIS A 136 3.32 19.15 5.10
CA HIS A 136 4.04 20.30 4.55
C HIS A 136 3.12 21.23 3.76
N ALA A 137 2.21 20.70 2.94
CA ALA A 137 1.26 21.51 2.19
C ALA A 137 0.30 22.28 3.12
N LEU A 138 -0.22 21.61 4.15
CA LEU A 138 -1.06 22.25 5.18
C LEU A 138 -0.29 23.32 5.96
N ALA A 139 0.97 23.05 6.33
CA ALA A 139 1.81 24.02 7.01
C ALA A 139 2.16 25.25 6.15
N ALA A 140 2.00 25.14 4.83
CA ALA A 140 2.17 26.24 3.88
C ALA A 140 0.86 27.02 3.62
N ASP A 141 -0.18 26.84 4.44
CA ASP A 141 -1.50 27.45 4.31
C ASP A 141 -2.21 27.13 2.97
N SER A 142 -1.88 25.99 2.36
CA SER A 142 -2.59 25.49 1.17
C SER A 142 -4.05 25.18 1.47
N ASP A 143 -4.97 25.54 0.57
CA ASP A 143 -6.36 25.08 0.65
C ASP A 143 -6.44 23.58 0.30
N PRO A 144 -6.89 22.71 1.23
CA PRO A 144 -6.97 21.27 0.99
C PRO A 144 -7.94 20.85 -0.12
N ASP A 145 -8.89 21.72 -0.47
CA ASP A 145 -9.90 21.44 -1.49
C ASP A 145 -9.51 21.97 -2.88
N GLU A 146 -8.51 22.86 -2.96
CA GLU A 146 -8.01 23.41 -4.24
C GLU A 146 -6.70 22.78 -4.71
N VAL A 147 -5.78 22.45 -3.79
CA VAL A 147 -4.49 21.84 -4.16
C VAL A 147 -4.70 20.40 -4.62
N GLN A 148 -4.15 20.04 -5.78
CA GLN A 148 -4.27 18.71 -6.37
C GLN A 148 -3.02 17.85 -6.11
N ALA A 149 -3.21 16.53 -6.07
CA ALA A 149 -2.18 15.54 -5.77
C ALA A 149 -0.89 15.75 -6.60
N HIS A 150 -1.00 16.00 -7.91
CA HIS A 150 0.17 16.22 -8.75
C HIS A 150 1.02 17.44 -8.35
N ASN A 151 0.45 18.42 -7.63
CA ASN A 151 1.19 19.58 -7.11
C ASN A 151 2.07 19.21 -5.90
N LEU A 152 1.75 18.13 -5.21
CA LEU A 152 2.50 17.63 -4.05
C LEU A 152 3.62 16.64 -4.43
N VAL A 153 3.59 16.09 -5.64
CA VAL A 153 4.62 15.15 -6.09
C VAL A 153 5.97 15.87 -6.11
N GLY A 154 6.87 15.45 -5.23
CA GLY A 154 8.21 16.03 -5.14
C GLY A 154 8.98 15.95 -6.46
N ALA A 155 9.90 16.89 -6.68
CA ALA A 155 10.63 17.06 -7.95
C ALA A 155 11.36 15.79 -8.44
N THR A 156 11.70 14.86 -7.55
CA THR A 156 12.28 13.56 -7.89
C THR A 156 11.82 12.48 -6.93
N THR A 157 10.90 11.62 -7.38
CA THR A 157 10.58 10.36 -6.67
C THR A 157 11.78 9.41 -6.79
N VAL A 158 12.20 8.81 -5.67
CA VAL A 158 13.23 7.76 -5.66
C VAL A 158 12.56 6.44 -6.01
N TRP A 159 13.03 5.76 -7.06
CA TRP A 159 12.50 4.47 -7.54
C TRP A 159 13.50 3.34 -7.29
N ALA A 160 13.00 2.11 -7.19
CA ALA A 160 13.83 0.89 -7.19
C ALA A 160 13.26 -0.18 -8.12
N SER A 161 14.11 -1.10 -8.55
CA SER A 161 13.68 -2.34 -9.21
C SER A 161 13.18 -3.34 -8.17
N PRO A 162 12.14 -4.14 -8.45
CA PRO A 162 11.74 -5.24 -7.56
C PRO A 162 12.85 -6.30 -7.37
N THR A 163 13.80 -6.36 -8.29
CA THR A 163 14.98 -7.24 -8.21
C THR A 163 16.17 -6.62 -7.49
N ASP A 164 16.10 -5.35 -7.08
CA ASP A 164 17.14 -4.73 -6.24
C ASP A 164 17.18 -5.44 -4.89
N SER A 165 18.37 -5.53 -4.28
CA SER A 165 18.49 -6.11 -2.95
C SER A 165 17.85 -5.21 -1.88
N ILE A 166 17.32 -5.83 -0.83
CA ILE A 166 16.75 -5.12 0.33
C ILE A 166 17.77 -4.13 0.92
N LEU A 167 19.05 -4.52 1.00
CA LEU A 167 20.13 -3.65 1.46
C LEU A 167 20.36 -2.45 0.54
N ARG A 168 20.27 -2.62 -0.79
CA ARG A 168 20.36 -1.52 -1.75
C ARG A 168 19.21 -0.54 -1.58
N VAL A 169 17.98 -1.04 -1.40
CA VAL A 169 16.79 -0.23 -1.14
C VAL A 169 16.92 0.52 0.18
N ALA A 170 17.46 -0.11 1.23
CA ALA A 170 17.75 0.56 2.49
C ALA A 170 18.72 1.76 2.29
N ALA A 171 19.76 1.58 1.47
CA ALA A 171 20.68 2.65 1.13
C ALA A 171 19.99 3.77 0.33
N LEU A 172 19.12 3.44 -0.63
CA LEU A 172 18.32 4.43 -1.36
C LEU A 172 17.41 5.24 -0.43
N MET A 173 16.75 4.59 0.53
CA MET A 173 15.92 5.27 1.53
C MET A 173 16.72 6.25 2.37
N ARG A 174 17.90 5.82 2.85
CA ARG A 174 18.79 6.66 3.64
C ARG A 174 19.30 7.86 2.83
N ASP A 175 19.84 7.61 1.64
CA ASP A 175 20.50 8.63 0.83
C ASP A 175 19.49 9.63 0.23
N GLY A 176 18.25 9.16 -0.05
CA GLY A 176 17.16 10.01 -0.52
C GLY A 176 16.29 10.61 0.59
N GLU A 177 16.56 10.29 1.87
CA GLU A 177 15.76 10.71 3.03
C GLU A 177 14.25 10.37 2.93
N VAL A 178 13.95 9.28 2.22
CA VAL A 178 12.59 8.77 2.00
C VAL A 178 12.34 7.50 2.81
N ARG A 179 11.09 7.31 3.23
CA ARG A 179 10.67 6.13 4.00
C ARG A 179 9.90 5.11 3.19
N HIS A 180 9.49 5.48 1.98
CA HIS A 180 8.75 4.62 1.07
C HIS A 180 9.45 4.71 -0.27
N ILE A 181 9.57 3.57 -0.96
CA ILE A 181 10.09 3.51 -2.33
C ILE A 181 9.09 2.70 -3.16
N PRO A 182 8.59 3.25 -4.29
CA PRO A 182 7.82 2.50 -5.25
C PRO A 182 8.75 1.63 -6.09
N LEU A 183 8.33 0.39 -6.30
CA LEU A 183 9.03 -0.59 -7.11
C LEU A 183 8.46 -0.55 -8.52
N ARG A 184 9.31 -0.27 -9.51
CA ARG A 184 8.91 -0.10 -10.91
C ARG A 184 9.51 -1.21 -11.78
N ARG A 185 8.65 -1.88 -12.56
CA ARG A 185 9.08 -2.68 -13.71
C ARG A 185 8.67 -1.92 -14.97
N GLU A 186 9.65 -1.49 -15.75
CA GLU A 186 9.42 -0.69 -16.96
C GLU A 186 8.57 0.55 -16.64
N ASP A 187 7.31 0.62 -17.08
CA ASP A 187 6.40 1.76 -16.86
C ASP A 187 5.30 1.50 -15.81
N THR A 188 5.36 0.35 -15.12
CA THR A 188 4.34 -0.05 -14.16
C THR A 188 4.91 -0.11 -12.75
N VAL A 189 4.16 0.41 -11.78
CA VAL A 189 4.46 0.21 -10.36
C VAL A 189 3.91 -1.15 -9.94
N VAL A 190 4.79 -2.01 -9.44
CA VAL A 190 4.44 -3.39 -9.06
C VAL A 190 4.31 -3.59 -7.55
N GLY A 191 4.77 -2.62 -6.76
CA GLY A 191 4.73 -2.66 -5.31
C GLY A 191 5.27 -1.38 -4.70
N VAL A 192 5.09 -1.24 -3.39
CA VAL A 192 5.77 -0.22 -2.57
C VAL A 192 6.44 -0.94 -1.42
N VAL A 193 7.63 -0.49 -1.05
CA VAL A 193 8.33 -0.98 0.14
C VAL A 193 8.53 0.16 1.11
N SER A 194 8.21 -0.07 2.39
CA SER A 194 8.40 0.89 3.46
C SER A 194 9.71 0.63 4.21
N ILE A 195 10.20 1.65 4.91
CA ILE A 195 11.32 1.52 5.85
C ILE A 195 11.00 0.48 6.94
N ARG A 196 9.73 0.30 7.31
CA ARG A 196 9.28 -0.70 8.29
C ARG A 196 9.53 -2.12 7.76
N ASP A 197 9.25 -2.37 6.48
CA ASP A 197 9.50 -3.68 5.84
C ASP A 197 10.99 -4.00 5.79
N VAL A 198 11.80 -3.01 5.41
CA VAL A 198 13.26 -3.13 5.38
C VAL A 198 13.82 -3.37 6.78
N LEU A 199 13.39 -2.57 7.77
CA LEU A 199 13.87 -2.69 9.16
C LEU A 199 13.52 -4.05 9.76
N ARG A 200 12.33 -4.60 9.48
CA ARG A 200 11.95 -5.95 9.92
C ARG A 200 13.01 -6.98 9.52
N VAL A 201 13.41 -6.98 8.25
CA VAL A 201 14.45 -7.90 7.73
C VAL A 201 15.81 -7.64 8.35
N LEU A 202 16.24 -6.37 8.44
CA LEU A 202 17.57 -6.03 8.94
C LEU A 202 17.73 -6.36 10.44
N VAL A 203 16.69 -6.15 11.24
CA VAL A 203 16.66 -6.48 12.67
C VAL A 203 16.67 -7.99 12.88
N ASP A 204 15.81 -8.71 12.16
CA ASP A 204 15.74 -10.18 12.25
C ASP A 204 17.07 -10.82 11.84
N TYR A 205 17.71 -10.28 10.79
CA TYR A 205 19.01 -10.75 10.31
C TYR A 205 20.15 -10.45 11.29
N ALA A 206 20.13 -9.31 11.98
CA ALA A 206 21.12 -8.96 12.99
C ALA A 206 21.01 -9.78 14.29
N GLY A 207 19.96 -10.60 14.44
CA GLY A 207 19.79 -11.54 15.55
C GLY A 207 19.27 -10.92 16.86
N GLY A 208 18.58 -9.78 16.80
CA GLY A 208 18.11 -9.07 18.00
C GLY A 208 16.69 -9.41 18.43
N PRO A 209 16.44 -10.02 19.61
CA PRO A 209 15.11 -10.04 20.20
C PRO A 209 14.78 -8.64 20.73
N HIS A 210 13.90 -7.91 20.06
CA HIS A 210 13.38 -6.65 20.59
C HIS A 210 12.03 -6.89 21.29
N ARG A 211 12.11 -7.19 22.59
CA ARG A 211 10.96 -7.04 23.48
C ARG A 211 10.79 -5.54 23.75
N PHE A 212 9.75 -4.94 23.18
CA PHE A 212 9.22 -3.69 23.72
C PHE A 212 8.59 -4.04 25.07
N GLY A 213 9.24 -3.59 26.15
CA GLY A 213 8.72 -3.66 27.51
C GLY A 213 7.83 -2.48 27.84
#